data_AF-A0A937DAW4-F1
#
_entry.id   AF-A0A937DAW4-F1
#
_cell.length_a   1.000
_cell.length_b   1.000
_cell.length_c   1.000
_cell.angle_alpha   90.00
_cell.angle_beta   90.00
_cell.angle_gamma   90.00
#
_symmetry.space_group_name_H-M   'P 1'
#
loop_
_entity.id
_entity.type
_entity.pdbx_description
1 polymer ?
#
loop_
_entity_poly.entity_id
_entity_poly.type
_entity_poly.pdbx_seq_one_letter_code
_entity_poly.pdbx_strand_id
1 'polypeptide(L)'
;MSKVFAGAYAVAVLALAVTAVLIWRLRCESFGCMGVGVAWFAWVVMFFPVLGIGAALRSRSSLGSALLRITRLAFLAQAALGITLLVLWVSKNAA
;
A
#
# COMPACT_ATOMS: atom_id res chain seq x y z
N MET A 1 10.15 -8.14 20.06
CA MET A 1 9.08 -7.25 19.55
C MET A 1 9.25 -6.86 18.07
N SER A 2 10.42 -6.43 17.61
CA SER A 2 10.62 -5.94 16.22
C SER A 2 10.23 -6.93 15.11
N LYS A 3 10.32 -8.25 15.36
CA LYS A 3 9.91 -9.30 14.41
C LYS A 3 8.39 -9.34 14.18
N VAL A 4 7.60 -9.12 15.23
CA VAL A 4 6.13 -9.10 15.16
C VAL A 4 5.68 -7.89 14.34
N PHE A 5 6.27 -6.72 14.58
CA PHE A 5 6.01 -5.52 13.79
C PHE A 5 6.38 -5.68 12.31
N ALA A 6 7.50 -6.34 12.02
CA ALA A 6 7.91 -6.60 10.63
C ALA A 6 6.95 -7.58 9.92
N GLY A 7 6.49 -8.62 10.62
CA GLY A 7 5.48 -9.54 10.11
C GLY A 7 4.15 -8.83 9.86
N ALA A 8 3.66 -8.05 10.83
CA ALA A 8 2.44 -7.27 10.70
C ALA A 8 2.50 -6.26 9.53
N TYR A 9 3.65 -5.62 9.34
CA TYR A 9 3.89 -4.73 8.20
C TYR A 9 3.79 -5.47 6.86
N ALA A 10 4.41 -6.65 6.73
CA ALA A 10 4.32 -7.43 5.50
C ALA A 10 2.87 -7.83 5.16
N VAL A 11 2.10 -8.22 6.18
CA VAL A 11 0.66 -8.53 6.02
C VAL A 11 -0.13 -7.28 5.64
N ALA A 12 0.15 -6.13 6.25
CA ALA A 12 -0.50 -4.87 5.90
C ALA A 12 -0.23 -4.44 4.45
N VAL A 13 1.01 -4.60 3.96
CA VAL A 13 1.36 -4.34 2.56
C VAL A 13 0.61 -5.27 1.60
N LEU A 14 0.51 -6.55 1.93
CA LEU A 14 -0.29 -7.50 1.14
C LEU A 14 -1.77 -7.13 1.14
N ALA A 15 -2.33 -6.75 2.29
CA ALA A 15 -3.72 -6.31 2.39
C ALA A 15 -3.97 -5.05 1.55
N LEU A 16 -3.06 -4.07 1.56
CA LEU A 16 -3.13 -2.90 0.69
C LEU A 16 -3.10 -3.27 -0.79
N ALA A 17 -2.24 -4.20 -1.20
CA ALA A 17 -2.19 -4.66 -2.59
C ALA A 17 -3.50 -5.36 -3.01
N VAL A 18 -4.02 -6.26 -2.18
CA VAL A 18 -5.28 -6.98 -2.44
C VAL A 18 -6.45 -6.00 -2.51
N THR A 19 -6.57 -5.09 -1.55
CA THR A 19 -7.66 -4.09 -1.55
C THR A 19 -7.58 -3.15 -2.74
N ALA A 20 -6.39 -2.74 -3.18
CA ALA A 20 -6.23 -1.95 -4.41
C ALA A 20 -6.79 -2.69 -5.63
N VAL A 21 -6.50 -3.99 -5.78
CA VAL A 21 -7.04 -4.82 -6.87
C VAL A 21 -8.55 -4.98 -6.77
N LEU A 22 -9.09 -5.18 -5.57
CA LEU A 22 -10.53 -5.28 -5.35
C LEU A 22 -11.24 -3.98 -5.70
N ILE A 23 -10.71 -2.83 -5.26
CA ILE A 23 -11.26 -1.51 -5.59
C ILE A 23 -11.18 -1.27 -7.11
N TRP A 24 -10.09 -1.69 -7.76
CA TRP A 24 -9.95 -1.60 -9.22
C TRP A 24 -10.99 -2.41 -9.99
N ARG A 25 -11.45 -3.53 -9.41
CA ARG A 25 -12.48 -4.39 -10.03
C ARG A 25 -13.91 -3.93 -9.77
N LEU A 26 -14.13 -2.97 -8.86
CA LEU A 26 -15.46 -2.41 -8.63
C LEU A 26 -15.99 -1.81 -9.93
N ARG A 27 -17.16 -2.29 -10.37
CA ARG A 27 -17.90 -1.70 -11.48
C ARG A 27 -18.79 -0.58 -10.94
N CYS A 28 -18.94 0.50 -11.70
CA CYS A 28 -19.88 1.56 -11.35
C CYS A 28 -21.31 1.10 -11.63
N GLU A 29 -21.96 0.50 -10.64
CA GLU A 29 -23.42 0.33 -10.64
C GLU A 29 -24.05 1.46 -9.81
N SER A 30 -24.73 2.38 -10.49
CA SER A 30 -25.53 3.48 -9.91
C SER A 30 -24.76 4.35 -8.88
N PHE A 31 -24.96 4.17 -7.57
CA PHE A 31 -24.23 4.89 -6.51
C PHE A 31 -22.77 4.44 -6.33
N GLY A 32 -22.37 3.33 -6.94
CA GLY A 32 -21.03 2.75 -6.82
C GLY A 32 -19.91 3.65 -7.34
N CYS A 33 -20.20 4.57 -8.27
CA CYS A 33 -19.18 5.45 -8.84
C CYS A 33 -18.64 6.49 -7.83
N MET A 34 -19.51 7.01 -6.95
CA MET A 34 -19.05 7.81 -5.80
C MET A 34 -18.34 6.93 -4.76
N GLY A 35 -18.85 5.70 -4.52
CA GLY A 35 -18.26 4.75 -3.59
C GLY A 35 -16.82 4.34 -3.94
N VAL A 36 -16.50 4.23 -5.24
CA VAL A 36 -15.13 3.95 -5.72
C VAL A 36 -14.18 5.08 -5.32
N GLY A 37 -14.60 6.33 -5.43
CA GLY A 37 -13.81 7.49 -4.98
C GLY A 37 -13.51 7.45 -3.48
N VAL A 38 -14.53 7.18 -2.66
CA VAL A 38 -14.38 7.05 -1.20
C VAL A 38 -13.47 5.87 -0.82
N ALA A 39 -13.59 4.73 -1.52
CA ALA A 39 -12.73 3.58 -1.30
C ALA A 39 -11.27 3.87 -1.60
N TRP A 40 -10.97 4.56 -2.71
CA TRP A 40 -9.61 5.02 -3.02
C TRP A 40 -9.10 6.03 -1.99
N PHE A 41 -9.96 6.95 -1.53
CA PHE A 41 -9.58 7.91 -0.49
C PHE A 41 -9.20 7.20 0.82
N ALA A 42 -10.04 6.28 1.30
CA ALA A 42 -9.77 5.48 2.49
C ALA A 42 -8.49 4.64 2.32
N TRP A 43 -8.27 4.06 1.13
CA TRP A 43 -7.06 3.33 0.81
C TRP A 43 -5.80 4.20 0.92
N VAL A 44 -5.84 5.43 0.38
CA VAL A 44 -4.73 6.39 0.48
C VAL A 44 -4.46 6.80 1.93
N VAL A 45 -5.50 7.06 2.71
CA VAL A 45 -5.36 7.39 4.15
C VAL A 45 -4.70 6.24 4.92
N MET A 46 -4.98 4.98 4.58
CA MET A 46 -4.32 3.81 5.16
C MET A 46 -2.90 3.56 4.61
N PHE A 47 -2.65 3.92 3.35
CA PHE A 47 -1.37 3.72 2.70
C PHE A 47 -0.23 4.52 3.35
N PHE A 48 -0.46 5.80 3.68
CA PHE A 48 0.58 6.67 4.25
C PHE A 48 1.09 6.22 5.63
N PRO A 49 0.24 5.89 6.63
CA PRO A 49 0.68 5.34 7.91
C PRO A 49 1.48 4.06 7.74
N VAL A 50 1.03 3.14 6.88
CA VAL A 50 1.75 1.88 6.62
C VAL A 50 3.12 2.16 5.99
N LEU A 51 3.20 3.11 5.06
CA LEU A 51 4.47 3.55 4.46
C LEU A 51 5.42 4.14 5.53
N GLY A 52 4.89 4.97 6.44
CA GLY A 52 5.64 5.55 7.56
C GLY A 52 6.16 4.48 8.52
N ILE A 53 5.35 3.46 8.82
CA ILE A 53 5.75 2.29 9.60
C ILE A 53 6.88 1.55 8.88
N GLY A 54 6.77 1.30 7.58
CA GLY A 54 7.83 0.68 6.78
C GLY A 54 9.15 1.44 6.82
N ALA A 55 9.11 2.77 6.73
CA ALA A 55 10.27 3.64 6.84
C ALA A 55 10.90 3.60 8.25
N ALA A 56 10.07 3.62 9.30
CA ALA A 56 10.51 3.53 10.69
C ALA A 56 11.08 2.15 11.04
N LEU A 57 10.58 1.07 10.44
CA LEU A 57 11.18 -0.27 10.60
C LEU A 57 12.52 -0.38 9.87
N ARG A 58 12.67 0.27 8.71
CA ARG A 58 13.92 0.25 7.94
C ARG A 58 15.06 0.97 8.65
N SER A 59 14.78 2.02 9.43
CA SER A 59 15.79 2.72 10.24
C SER A 59 16.23 1.92 11.47
N ARG A 60 15.53 0.82 11.82
CA ARG A 60 15.96 -0.06 12.92
C ARG A 60 16.95 -1.12 12.43
N SER A 61 18.20 -0.98 12.86
CA SER A 61 19.31 -1.91 12.63
C SER A 61 19.20 -3.24 13.40
N SER A 62 18.20 -3.41 14.28
CA SER A 62 18.02 -4.61 15.10
C SER A 62 17.29 -5.77 14.40
N LEU A 63 16.95 -5.65 13.11
CA LEU A 63 16.27 -6.70 12.36
C LEU A 63 17.31 -7.68 11.79
N GLY A 64 17.02 -8.99 11.87
CA GLY A 64 17.86 -10.00 11.22
C GLY A 64 17.92 -9.78 9.71
N SER A 65 19.04 -10.16 9.08
CA SER A 65 19.34 -9.91 7.66
C SER A 65 18.22 -10.32 6.68
N ALA A 66 17.57 -11.47 6.91
CA ALA A 66 16.44 -11.92 6.10
C ALA A 66 15.20 -11.03 6.24
N LEU A 67 14.89 -10.59 7.46
CA LEU A 67 13.71 -9.78 7.76
C LEU A 67 13.89 -8.35 7.23
N LEU A 68 15.10 -7.80 7.33
CA LEU A 68 15.48 -6.52 6.74
C LEU A 68 15.31 -6.52 5.22
N ARG A 69 15.68 -7.63 4.55
CA ARG A 69 15.48 -7.82 3.11
C ARG A 69 13.98 -7.88 2.76
N ILE A 70 13.17 -8.61 3.52
CA ILE A 70 11.72 -8.69 3.32
C ILE A 70 11.06 -7.31 3.52
N THR A 71 11.38 -6.60 4.59
CA THR A 71 10.84 -5.25 4.85
C THR A 71 11.23 -4.28 3.73
N ARG A 72 12.47 -4.35 3.23
CA ARG A 72 12.92 -3.53 2.10
C ARG A 72 12.19 -3.85 0.81
N LEU A 73 11.99 -5.13 0.49
CA LEU A 73 11.23 -5.55 -0.69
C LEU A 73 9.76 -5.13 -0.58
N ALA A 74 9.13 -5.33 0.58
CA ALA A 74 7.76 -4.90 0.83
C ALA A 74 7.61 -3.38 0.71
N PHE A 75 8.57 -2.60 1.22
CA PHE A 75 8.59 -1.15 1.07
C PHE A 75 8.75 -0.72 -0.40
N LEU A 76 9.66 -1.34 -1.15
CA LEU A 76 9.82 -1.06 -2.58
C LEU A 76 8.58 -1.43 -3.37
N ALA A 77 7.97 -2.58 -3.07
CA ALA A 77 6.71 -3.01 -3.69
C ALA A 77 5.59 -2.02 -3.39
N GLN A 78 5.44 -1.59 -2.13
CA GLN A 78 4.44 -0.58 -1.74
C GLN A 78 4.66 0.75 -2.48
N ALA A 79 5.90 1.23 -2.55
CA ALA A 79 6.24 2.45 -3.29
C ALA A 79 5.95 2.32 -4.78
N ALA A 80 6.34 1.20 -5.41
CA ALA A 80 6.07 0.93 -6.82
C ALA A 80 4.56 0.88 -7.10
N LEU A 81 3.78 0.25 -6.22
CA LEU A 81 2.31 0.18 -6.32
C LEU A 81 1.69 1.58 -6.27
N GLY A 82 2.09 2.41 -5.30
CA GLY A 82 1.63 3.79 -5.17
C GLY A 82 1.99 4.65 -6.39
N ILE A 83 3.23 4.56 -6.87
CA ILE A 83 3.69 5.29 -8.06
C ILE A 83 2.90 4.84 -9.30
N THR A 84 2.72 3.54 -9.49
CA THR A 84 2.00 2.99 -10.65
C THR A 84 0.56 3.47 -10.66
N LEU A 85 -0.14 3.40 -9.52
CA LEU A 85 -1.50 3.89 -9.39
C LEU A 85 -1.61 5.40 -9.63
N LEU A 86 -0.64 6.17 -9.13
CA LEU A 86 -0.61 7.62 -9.35
C LEU A 86 -0.36 7.97 -10.82
N VAL A 87 0.56 7.28 -11.49
CA VAL A 87 0.82 7.45 -12.93
C VAL A 87 -0.42 7.08 -13.76
N LEU A 88 -1.08 5.96 -13.46
CA LEU A 88 -2.31 5.55 -14.13
C LEU A 88 -3.46 6.54 -13.90
N TRP A 89 -3.55 7.12 -12.71
CA TRP A 89 -4.56 8.13 -12.40
C TRP A 89 -4.28 9.42 -13.18
N VAL A 90 -3.03 9.91 -13.17
CA VAL A 90 -2.65 11.12 -13.92
C VAL A 90 -2.86 10.91 -15.41
N SER A 91 -2.41 9.79 -15.99
CA SER A 91 -2.57 9.54 -17.43
C SER A 91 -4.02 9.45 -17.86
N LYS A 92 -4.90 8.90 -17.00
CA LYS A 92 -6.34 8.82 -17.28
C LYS A 92 -7.06 10.16 -17.15
N ASN A 93 -6.58 11.07 -16.30
CA ASN A 93 -7.21 12.38 -16.08
C ASN A 93 -6.56 13.54 -16.86
N ALA A 94 -5.37 13.33 -17.44
CA ALA A 94 -4.66 14.31 -18.27
C ALA A 94 -5.02 14.22 -19.76
N ALA A 95 -5.81 13.22 -20.16
CA ALA A 95 -6.38 13.05 -21.50
C ALA A 95 -7.84 13.50 -21.52
#